data_AF-A0A941N3J4-F1
#
_entry.id   AF-A0A941N3J4-F1
#
_cell.length_a   1.000
_cell.length_b   1.000
_cell.length_c   1.000
_cell.angle_alpha   90.00
_cell.angle_beta   90.00
_cell.angle_gamma   90.00
#
_symmetry.space_group_name_H-M   'P 1'
#
loop_
_entity.id
_entity.type
_entity.pdbx_description
1 polymer ?
#
loop_
_entity_poly.entity_id
_entity_poly.type
_entity_poly.pdbx_seq_one_letter_code
_entity_poly.pdbx_strand_id
1 'polypeptide(L)'
;MPRREDDIEFQAQVAAWLFDKMHFKQEQIAEHLGIKQPDVSRRLKMAEEKGWLSRPSFIRGKDISDARMEEIENAFYRRLPDLRRQLGALSSQRLPGSTGPRVHVFYSGPSATDKLGYQKRQELFGWNAALYVHELVSKMQRVGVAWGTSIARLIDGLRPLHPKFGRDTLFFPVSGEPLRERGEENSATSLASQLQQLVDKSSQGPGLNMVIPCIPDQFDPGATQNIKHLLLGQVEGYRRIFLGEGGHSPLIDEMDTLITGVGTASKTSTDPWLIERVNSMRNDPPLT
;
A
#
# COMPACT_ATOMS: atom_id res chain seq x y z
N MET A 1 -20.89 30.11 -38.40
CA MET A 1 -20.18 29.14 -37.55
C MET A 1 -20.15 29.70 -36.13
N PRO A 2 -20.71 29.02 -35.12
CA PRO A 2 -20.72 29.53 -33.75
C PRO A 2 -19.27 29.71 -33.26
N ARG A 3 -19.01 30.81 -32.55
CA ARG A 3 -17.67 31.15 -32.01
C ARG A 3 -17.26 30.06 -31.03
N ARG A 4 -16.02 29.56 -31.15
CA ARG A 4 -15.45 28.50 -30.29
C ARG A 4 -15.46 28.81 -28.77
N GLU A 5 -15.73 30.05 -28.38
CA GLU A 5 -15.71 30.51 -26.99
C GLU A 5 -16.94 30.04 -26.17
N ASP A 6 -18.09 29.77 -26.79
CA ASP A 6 -19.30 29.30 -26.11
C ASP A 6 -19.42 27.77 -26.05
N ASP A 7 -18.41 27.08 -26.59
CA ASP A 7 -18.39 25.63 -26.61
C ASP A 7 -17.97 25.08 -25.24
N ILE A 8 -18.98 24.64 -24.49
CA ILE A 8 -18.90 24.00 -23.18
C ILE A 8 -17.89 22.85 -23.15
N GLU A 9 -17.84 22.06 -24.22
CA GLU A 9 -16.94 20.91 -24.34
C GLU A 9 -15.49 21.38 -24.53
N PHE A 10 -15.27 22.39 -25.38
CA PHE A 10 -13.97 23.03 -25.56
C PHE A 10 -13.47 23.67 -24.26
N GLN A 11 -14.34 24.37 -23.52
CA GLN A 11 -13.99 24.94 -22.20
C GLN A 11 -13.61 23.87 -21.17
N ALA A 12 -14.28 22.71 -21.20
CA ALA A 12 -13.92 21.57 -20.35
C ALA A 12 -12.53 21.02 -20.65
N GLN A 13 -12.17 20.93 -21.94
CA GLN A 13 -10.84 20.50 -22.36
C GLN A 13 -9.75 21.51 -21.96
N VAL A 14 -9.99 22.82 -22.10
CA VAL A 14 -9.02 23.85 -21.70
C VAL A 14 -8.86 23.92 -20.17
N ALA A 15 -9.96 23.83 -19.42
CA ALA A 15 -9.91 23.75 -17.95
C ALA A 15 -9.11 22.55 -17.46
N ALA A 16 -9.32 21.37 -18.07
CA ALA A 16 -8.58 20.16 -17.75
C ALA A 16 -7.08 20.32 -18.02
N TRP A 17 -6.71 20.91 -19.16
CA TRP A 17 -5.33 21.17 -19.52
C TRP A 17 -4.62 22.13 -18.55
N LEU A 18 -5.28 23.23 -18.17
CA LEU A 18 -4.71 24.22 -17.22
C LEU A 18 -4.55 23.64 -15.81
N PHE A 19 -5.52 22.84 -15.36
CA PHE A 19 -5.47 22.19 -14.06
C PHE A 19 -4.35 21.15 -13.98
N ASP A 20 -4.19 20.31 -15.01
CA ASP A 20 -3.18 19.24 -15.04
C ASP A 20 -1.77 19.76 -15.35
N LYS A 21 -1.59 20.56 -16.41
CA LYS A 21 -0.27 20.94 -16.92
C LYS A 21 0.33 22.16 -16.25
N MET A 22 -0.51 23.09 -15.80
CA MET A 22 -0.04 24.34 -15.21
C MET A 22 -0.21 24.37 -13.69
N HIS A 23 -0.85 23.34 -13.10
CA HIS A 23 -1.20 23.25 -11.68
C HIS A 23 -1.95 24.48 -11.16
N PHE A 24 -2.71 25.12 -12.06
CA PHE A 24 -3.47 26.30 -11.71
C PHE A 24 -4.61 25.93 -10.78
N LYS A 25 -4.83 26.77 -9.77
CA LYS A 25 -6.00 26.66 -8.91
C LYS A 25 -7.24 27.07 -9.70
N GLN A 26 -8.41 26.57 -9.30
CA GLN A 26 -9.66 26.82 -10.01
C GLN A 26 -9.98 28.31 -10.20
N GLU A 27 -9.58 29.17 -9.26
CA GLU A 27 -9.71 30.64 -9.35
C GLU A 27 -8.91 31.23 -10.51
N GLN A 28 -7.67 30.75 -10.70
CA GLN A 28 -6.79 31.20 -11.78
C GLN A 28 -7.27 30.69 -13.14
N ILE A 29 -7.85 29.49 -13.17
CA ILE A 29 -8.48 28.93 -14.38
C ILE A 29 -9.76 29.71 -14.72
N ALA A 30 -10.55 30.10 -13.73
CA ALA A 30 -11.78 30.88 -13.90
C ALA A 30 -11.47 32.25 -14.53
N GLU A 31 -10.45 32.92 -14.01
CA GLU A 31 -9.95 34.18 -14.55
C GLU A 31 -9.43 34.02 -15.98
N HIS A 32 -8.66 32.97 -16.26
CA HIS A 32 -8.10 32.71 -17.59
C HIS A 32 -9.15 32.38 -18.66
N LEU A 33 -10.22 31.68 -18.27
CA LEU A 33 -11.32 31.30 -19.16
C LEU A 33 -12.44 32.35 -19.22
N GLY A 34 -12.37 33.41 -18.41
CA GLY A 34 -13.42 34.42 -18.31
C GLY A 34 -14.77 33.89 -17.78
N ILE A 35 -14.75 32.77 -17.05
CA ILE A 35 -15.94 32.13 -16.48
C ILE A 35 -15.93 32.18 -14.96
N LYS A 36 -17.08 31.92 -14.31
CA LYS A 36 -17.12 31.86 -12.85
C LYS A 36 -16.46 30.56 -12.36
N GLN A 37 -15.78 30.63 -11.23
CA GLN A 37 -15.11 29.49 -10.61
C GLN A 37 -16.01 28.24 -10.42
N PRO A 38 -17.31 28.35 -10.06
CA PRO A 38 -18.19 27.18 -9.98
C PRO A 38 -18.36 26.44 -11.32
N ASP A 39 -18.27 27.16 -12.45
CA ASP A 39 -18.39 26.56 -13.77
C ASP A 39 -17.10 25.84 -14.19
N VAL A 40 -15.93 26.32 -13.75
CA VAL A 40 -14.64 25.58 -13.88
C VAL A 40 -14.72 24.21 -13.23
N SER A 41 -15.29 24.12 -12.02
CA SER A 41 -15.47 22.85 -11.31
C SER A 41 -16.37 21.88 -12.09
N ARG A 42 -17.49 22.37 -12.65
CA ARG A 42 -18.38 21.58 -13.52
C ARG A 42 -17.69 21.12 -14.81
N ARG A 43 -16.80 21.96 -15.36
CA ARG A 43 -15.99 21.65 -16.55
C ARG A 43 -14.91 20.61 -16.29
N LEU A 44 -14.23 20.66 -15.15
CA LEU A 44 -13.29 19.62 -14.73
C LEU A 44 -14.00 18.29 -14.46
N LYS A 45 -15.17 18.31 -13.82
CA LYS A 45 -15.99 17.11 -13.59
C LYS A 45 -16.51 16.51 -14.90
N MET A 46 -16.96 17.35 -15.84
CA MET A 46 -17.32 16.89 -17.18
C MET A 46 -16.11 16.29 -17.92
N ALA A 47 -14.94 16.90 -17.78
CA ALA A 47 -13.70 16.36 -18.33
C ALA A 47 -13.33 15.01 -17.68
N GLU A 48 -13.61 14.79 -16.38
CA GLU A 48 -13.46 13.49 -15.71
C GLU A 48 -14.46 12.45 -16.23
N GLU A 49 -15.74 12.79 -16.33
CA GLU A 49 -16.81 11.91 -16.80
C GLU A 49 -16.66 11.54 -18.29
N LYS A 50 -16.07 12.44 -19.09
CA LYS A 50 -15.73 12.23 -20.51
C LYS A 50 -14.33 11.62 -20.70
N GLY A 51 -13.55 11.48 -19.63
CA GLY A 51 -12.20 10.89 -19.64
C GLY A 51 -11.07 11.79 -20.17
N TRP A 52 -11.32 13.08 -20.45
CA TRP A 52 -10.28 14.06 -20.86
C TRP A 52 -9.41 14.51 -19.70
N LEU A 53 -9.99 14.54 -18.50
CA LEU A 53 -9.28 14.60 -17.24
C LEU A 53 -9.49 13.25 -16.57
N SER A 54 -8.81 12.21 -17.02
CA SER A 54 -8.57 11.13 -16.08
C SER A 54 -7.78 11.79 -14.95
N ARG A 55 -8.18 11.68 -13.67
CA ARG A 55 -7.14 11.65 -12.65
C ARG A 55 -6.48 10.30 -12.86
N PRO A 56 -5.40 10.26 -13.66
CA PRO A 56 -4.92 9.01 -14.15
C PRO A 56 -3.99 8.50 -13.07
N SER A 57 -4.43 7.44 -12.44
CA SER A 57 -3.50 6.37 -12.17
C SER A 57 -3.10 5.81 -13.56
N PHE A 58 -1.81 5.62 -13.82
CA PHE A 58 -1.37 5.02 -15.09
C PHE A 58 -1.98 3.62 -15.21
N ILE A 59 -2.87 3.40 -16.18
CA ILE A 59 -3.41 2.08 -16.49
C ILE A 59 -2.64 1.55 -17.70
N ARG A 60 -1.90 0.46 -17.50
CA ARG A 60 -1.15 -0.18 -18.57
C ARG A 60 -2.10 -0.69 -19.65
N GLY A 61 -2.00 -0.15 -20.86
CA GLY A 61 -2.69 -0.65 -22.04
C GLY A 61 -2.18 -2.04 -22.45
N LYS A 62 -3.05 -2.89 -23.01
CA LYS A 62 -2.69 -4.25 -23.48
C LYS A 62 -1.62 -4.26 -24.58
N ASP A 63 -1.47 -3.13 -25.26
CA ASP A 63 -0.53 -2.83 -26.33
C ASP A 63 0.84 -2.32 -25.83
N ILE A 64 0.96 -2.03 -24.53
CA ILE A 64 2.23 -1.57 -23.94
C ILE A 64 3.03 -2.78 -23.46
N SER A 65 4.07 -3.10 -24.23
CA SER A 65 5.03 -4.16 -23.87
C SER A 65 5.81 -3.83 -22.60
N ASP A 66 6.36 -4.86 -21.93
CA ASP A 66 7.18 -4.67 -20.73
C ASP A 66 8.39 -3.76 -21.00
N ALA A 67 9.05 -3.96 -22.16
CA ALA A 67 10.18 -3.13 -22.57
C ALA A 67 9.80 -1.65 -22.73
N ARG A 68 8.59 -1.37 -23.25
CA ARG A 68 8.10 0.00 -23.42
C ARG A 68 7.74 0.65 -22.09
N MET A 69 7.20 -0.12 -21.15
CA MET A 69 6.98 0.35 -19.77
C MET A 69 8.30 0.74 -19.10
N GLU A 70 9.33 -0.08 -19.28
CA GLU A 70 10.65 0.18 -18.71
C GLU A 70 11.27 1.46 -19.29
N GLU A 71 11.12 1.75 -20.58
CA GLU A 71 11.54 3.01 -21.19
C GLU A 71 10.84 4.24 -20.59
N ILE A 72 9.52 4.15 -20.36
CA ILE A 72 8.70 5.24 -19.80
C ILE A 72 9.15 5.55 -18.37
N GLU A 73 9.36 4.52 -17.55
CA GLU A 73 9.86 4.68 -16.19
C GLU A 73 11.28 5.28 -16.18
N ASN A 74 12.18 4.79 -17.05
CA ASN A 74 13.55 5.30 -17.15
C ASN A 74 13.62 6.78 -17.55
N ALA A 75 12.65 7.27 -18.33
CA ALA A 75 12.56 8.68 -18.71
C ALA A 75 12.21 9.61 -17.53
N PHE A 76 11.42 9.13 -16.57
CA PHE A 76 10.97 9.92 -15.42
C PHE A 76 11.97 9.89 -14.26
N TYR A 77 12.70 8.79 -14.10
CA TYR A 77 13.65 8.60 -13.00
C TYR A 77 15.08 8.43 -13.52
N ARG A 78 15.81 9.54 -13.66
CA ARG A 78 17.19 9.55 -14.21
C ARG A 78 18.18 8.56 -13.54
N ARG A 79 17.92 8.14 -12.30
CA ARG A 79 18.77 7.17 -11.56
C ARG A 79 18.14 5.78 -11.42
N LEU A 80 16.93 5.56 -11.91
CA LEU A 80 16.25 4.26 -11.84
C LEU A 80 16.99 3.15 -12.60
N PRO A 81 17.56 3.37 -13.79
CA PRO A 81 18.36 2.34 -14.46
C PRO A 81 19.54 1.87 -13.61
N ASP A 82 20.24 2.79 -12.95
CA ASP A 82 21.38 2.46 -12.07
C ASP A 82 20.92 1.73 -10.82
N LEU A 83 19.82 2.18 -10.20
CA LEU A 83 19.22 1.51 -9.04
C LEU A 83 18.75 0.09 -9.40
N ARG A 84 18.07 -0.09 -10.54
CA ARG A 84 17.66 -1.41 -11.06
C ARG A 84 18.86 -2.31 -11.29
N ARG A 85 19.92 -1.79 -11.90
CA ARG A 85 21.17 -2.53 -12.12
C ARG A 85 21.80 -2.96 -10.81
N GLN A 86 21.87 -2.07 -9.82
CA GLN A 86 22.41 -2.38 -8.49
C GLN A 86 21.58 -3.45 -7.78
N LEU A 87 20.25 -3.32 -7.80
CA LEU A 87 19.35 -4.31 -7.21
C LEU A 87 19.39 -5.66 -7.95
N GLY A 88 19.51 -5.63 -9.27
CA GLY A 88 19.71 -6.82 -10.11
C GLY A 88 21.04 -7.52 -9.83
N ALA A 89 22.12 -6.76 -9.60
CA ALA A 89 23.41 -7.32 -9.21
C ALA A 89 23.33 -7.97 -7.82
N LEU A 90 22.69 -7.31 -6.85
CA LEU A 90 22.46 -7.85 -5.51
C LEU A 90 21.57 -9.10 -5.53
N SER A 91 20.59 -9.16 -6.43
CA SER A 91 19.73 -10.34 -6.56
C SER A 91 20.43 -11.50 -7.25
N SER A 92 21.29 -11.24 -8.23
CA SER A 92 22.09 -12.25 -8.95
C SER A 92 23.21 -12.86 -8.11
N GLN A 93 23.56 -12.23 -6.98
CA GLN A 93 24.43 -12.84 -5.97
C GLN A 93 23.74 -13.96 -5.16
N ARG A 94 22.42 -14.14 -5.33
CA ARG A 94 21.69 -15.28 -4.76
C ARG A 94 21.81 -16.51 -5.67
N LEU A 95 21.46 -17.66 -5.11
CA LEU A 95 21.65 -19.00 -5.68
C LEU A 95 21.43 -19.08 -7.21
N PRO A 96 22.29 -19.81 -7.94
CA PRO A 96 22.14 -20.03 -9.39
C PRO A 96 20.74 -20.54 -9.73
N GLY A 97 20.06 -19.89 -10.67
CA GLY A 97 18.71 -20.27 -11.11
C GLY A 97 17.56 -19.59 -10.37
N SER A 98 17.82 -18.78 -9.34
CA SER A 98 16.77 -17.97 -8.72
C SER A 98 16.46 -16.73 -9.57
N THR A 99 15.20 -16.55 -9.96
CA THR A 99 14.75 -15.24 -10.45
C THR A 99 14.75 -14.28 -9.27
N GLY A 100 15.66 -13.32 -9.28
CA GLY A 100 15.76 -12.31 -8.23
C GLY A 100 14.44 -11.55 -7.98
N PRO A 101 14.27 -10.89 -6.83
CA PRO A 101 13.10 -10.05 -6.58
C PRO A 101 12.92 -9.03 -7.70
N ARG A 102 11.70 -8.93 -8.23
CA ARG A 102 11.31 -7.86 -9.14
C ARG A 102 11.13 -6.59 -8.32
N VAL A 103 11.85 -5.53 -8.68
CA VAL A 103 11.79 -4.26 -7.97
C VAL A 103 11.12 -3.19 -8.83
N HIS A 104 10.10 -2.57 -8.24
CA HIS A 104 9.36 -1.45 -8.82
C HIS A 104 9.60 -0.20 -7.97
N VAL A 105 9.80 0.93 -8.64
CA VAL A 105 10.06 2.22 -8.01
C VAL A 105 8.97 3.17 -8.43
N PHE A 106 8.23 3.69 -7.45
CA PHE A 106 7.11 4.58 -7.67
C PHE A 106 7.50 6.01 -7.30
N TYR A 107 7.06 6.97 -8.12
CA TYR A 107 7.20 8.38 -7.79
C TYR A 107 6.27 8.66 -6.62
N SER A 108 6.84 9.19 -5.55
CA SER A 108 6.09 9.51 -4.34
C SER A 108 6.16 11.01 -4.05
N GLY A 109 6.31 11.87 -5.06
CA GLY A 109 6.42 13.31 -4.86
C GLY A 109 7.85 13.83 -4.61
N PRO A 110 8.03 15.16 -4.51
CA PRO A 110 9.32 15.81 -4.30
C PRO A 110 9.88 15.56 -2.88
N SER A 111 11.15 15.86 -2.67
CA SER A 111 11.90 15.59 -1.42
C SER A 111 11.47 16.40 -0.18
N ALA A 112 10.26 16.95 -0.15
CA ALA A 112 9.74 17.68 1.01
C ALA A 112 9.67 16.75 2.24
N THR A 113 10.24 17.20 3.36
CA THR A 113 10.38 16.44 4.61
C THR A 113 9.52 16.99 5.74
N ASP A 114 8.73 18.03 5.49
CA ASP A 114 7.74 18.50 6.45
C ASP A 114 6.61 17.46 6.58
N LYS A 115 5.88 17.50 7.71
CA LYS A 115 4.85 16.50 8.02
C LYS A 115 3.80 16.38 6.90
N LEU A 116 3.35 17.51 6.36
CA LEU A 116 2.34 17.55 5.31
C LEU A 116 2.91 17.04 3.98
N GLY A 117 4.13 17.46 3.63
CA GLY A 117 4.85 16.92 2.48
C GLY A 117 4.99 15.40 2.55
N TYR A 118 5.47 14.87 3.68
CA TYR A 118 5.64 13.44 3.89
C TYR A 118 4.32 12.66 3.76
N GLN A 119 3.22 13.16 4.32
CA GLN A 119 1.88 12.55 4.17
C GLN A 119 1.46 12.46 2.71
N LYS A 120 1.57 13.57 1.96
CA LYS A 120 1.27 13.59 0.52
C LYS A 120 2.14 12.62 -0.27
N ARG A 121 3.39 12.47 0.13
CA ARG A 121 4.30 11.49 -0.49
C ARG A 121 3.84 10.05 -0.26
N GLN A 122 3.40 9.72 0.96
CA GLN A 122 2.87 8.41 1.28
C GLN A 122 1.54 8.12 0.53
N GLU A 123 0.67 9.12 0.40
CA GLU A 123 -0.56 9.01 -0.40
C GLU A 123 -0.26 8.72 -1.87
N LEU A 124 0.65 9.50 -2.48
CA LEU A 124 1.09 9.29 -3.88
C LEU A 124 1.75 7.92 -4.07
N PHE A 125 2.59 7.50 -3.12
CA PHE A 125 3.15 6.15 -3.12
C PHE A 125 2.05 5.09 -3.13
N GLY A 126 1.09 5.20 -2.22
CA GLY A 126 -0.03 4.25 -2.10
C GLY A 126 -0.82 4.13 -3.41
N TRP A 127 -1.15 5.26 -4.03
CA TRP A 127 -1.84 5.30 -5.33
C TRP A 127 -1.06 4.62 -6.44
N ASN A 128 0.23 4.96 -6.58
CA ASN A 128 1.06 4.44 -7.66
C ASN A 128 1.40 2.95 -7.46
N ALA A 129 1.64 2.53 -6.23
CA ALA A 129 1.85 1.13 -5.90
C ALA A 129 0.57 0.29 -6.10
N ALA A 130 -0.61 0.86 -5.80
CA ALA A 130 -1.89 0.19 -5.99
C ALA A 130 -2.15 -0.22 -7.43
N LEU A 131 -1.76 0.61 -8.40
CA LEU A 131 -1.86 0.27 -9.83
C LEU A 131 -1.13 -1.02 -10.18
N TYR A 132 0.10 -1.15 -9.69
CA TYR A 132 0.91 -2.34 -9.93
C TYR A 132 0.35 -3.55 -9.17
N VAL A 133 -0.01 -3.37 -7.91
CA VAL A 133 -0.60 -4.46 -7.10
C VAL A 133 -1.93 -4.92 -7.68
N HIS A 134 -2.73 -4.02 -8.25
CA HIS A 134 -3.97 -4.34 -8.95
C HIS A 134 -3.78 -5.33 -10.11
N GLU A 135 -2.63 -5.32 -10.79
CA GLU A 135 -2.31 -6.33 -11.82
C GLU A 135 -2.00 -7.72 -11.23
N LEU A 136 -1.63 -7.77 -9.95
CA LEU A 136 -1.21 -8.99 -9.25
C LEU A 136 -2.33 -9.64 -8.45
N VAL A 137 -3.40 -8.90 -8.10
CA VAL A 137 -4.48 -9.38 -7.20
C VAL A 137 -5.11 -10.70 -7.64
N SER A 138 -5.21 -10.95 -8.94
CA SER A 138 -5.77 -12.19 -9.50
C SER A 138 -4.95 -13.44 -9.20
N LYS A 139 -3.69 -13.28 -8.80
CA LYS A 139 -2.75 -14.36 -8.47
C LYS A 139 -2.64 -14.62 -6.97
N MET A 140 -3.30 -13.81 -6.14
CA MET A 140 -3.21 -13.87 -4.69
C MET A 140 -4.31 -14.77 -4.11
N GLN A 141 -3.97 -15.80 -3.33
CA GLN A 141 -4.96 -16.68 -2.68
C GLN A 141 -4.81 -16.74 -1.17
N ARG A 142 -3.59 -16.79 -0.64
CA ARG A 142 -3.31 -16.86 0.81
C ARG A 142 -2.33 -15.75 1.15
N VAL A 143 -2.88 -14.62 1.59
CA VAL A 143 -2.13 -13.37 1.71
C VAL A 143 -1.91 -13.00 3.17
N GLY A 144 -0.65 -13.07 3.59
CA GLY A 144 -0.21 -12.52 4.86
C GLY A 144 -0.09 -10.99 4.78
N VAL A 145 -0.59 -10.30 5.80
CA VAL A 145 -0.60 -8.83 5.88
C VAL A 145 0.09 -8.39 7.16
N ALA A 146 1.13 -7.57 7.02
CA ALA A 146 1.78 -6.93 8.15
C ALA A 146 1.09 -5.60 8.51
N TRP A 147 1.63 -4.89 9.50
CA TRP A 147 1.16 -3.56 9.91
C TRP A 147 1.88 -2.45 9.13
N GLY A 148 1.35 -1.22 9.21
CA GLY A 148 2.07 0.01 8.87
C GLY A 148 1.39 0.92 7.86
N THR A 149 1.74 2.20 7.93
CA THR A 149 1.10 3.27 7.13
C THR A 149 1.27 3.08 5.63
N SER A 150 2.41 2.57 5.16
CA SER A 150 2.61 2.31 3.72
C SER A 150 1.62 1.29 3.16
N ILE A 151 1.25 0.28 3.96
CA ILE A 151 0.25 -0.72 3.59
C ILE A 151 -1.14 -0.09 3.61
N ALA A 152 -1.44 0.73 4.62
CA ALA A 152 -2.69 1.49 4.67
C ALA A 152 -2.89 2.38 3.43
N ARG A 153 -1.85 3.12 3.01
CA ARG A 153 -1.92 3.94 1.79
C ARG A 153 -2.05 3.13 0.51
N LEU A 154 -1.43 1.95 0.46
CA LEU A 154 -1.65 1.01 -0.64
C LEU A 154 -3.11 0.57 -0.71
N ILE A 155 -3.73 0.22 0.43
CA ILE A 155 -5.14 -0.17 0.51
C ILE A 155 -6.06 0.99 0.09
N ASP A 156 -5.77 2.21 0.56
CA ASP A 156 -6.48 3.43 0.15
C ASP A 156 -6.46 3.58 -1.38
N GLY A 157 -5.30 3.35 -2.00
CA GLY A 157 -5.11 3.40 -3.46
C GLY A 157 -5.75 2.25 -4.22
N LEU A 158 -5.86 1.06 -3.63
CA LEU A 158 -6.48 -0.10 -4.25
C LEU A 158 -8.01 0.03 -4.28
N ARG A 159 -8.62 0.57 -3.22
CA ARG A 159 -10.07 0.67 -3.07
C ARG A 159 -10.80 1.27 -4.30
N PRO A 160 -10.40 2.42 -4.86
CA PRO A 160 -11.08 2.99 -6.04
C PRO A 160 -10.87 2.18 -7.33
N LEU A 161 -9.87 1.30 -7.38
CA LEU A 161 -9.61 0.46 -8.56
C LEU A 161 -10.57 -0.74 -8.66
N HIS A 162 -11.37 -1.01 -7.62
CA HIS A 162 -12.29 -2.15 -7.56
C HIS A 162 -11.60 -3.48 -7.92
N PRO A 163 -10.53 -3.87 -7.17
CA PRO A 163 -9.73 -5.05 -7.48
C PRO A 163 -10.59 -6.32 -7.52
N LYS A 164 -10.32 -7.17 -8.52
CA LYS A 164 -11.01 -8.46 -8.69
C LYS A 164 -10.15 -9.58 -8.11
N PHE A 165 -10.29 -9.79 -6.81
CA PHE A 165 -9.70 -10.94 -6.12
C PHE A 165 -10.45 -12.24 -6.49
N GLY A 166 -9.79 -13.38 -6.29
CA GLY A 166 -10.45 -14.68 -6.34
C GLY A 166 -11.45 -14.79 -5.19
N ARG A 167 -12.55 -15.53 -5.38
CA ARG A 167 -13.56 -15.72 -4.32
C ARG A 167 -12.98 -16.39 -3.07
N ASP A 168 -12.00 -17.26 -3.27
CA ASP A 168 -11.34 -18.00 -2.20
C ASP A 168 -10.10 -17.28 -1.66
N THR A 169 -9.83 -16.04 -2.09
CA THR A 169 -8.72 -15.24 -1.57
C THR A 169 -8.95 -14.92 -0.09
N LEU A 170 -7.96 -15.25 0.74
CA LEU A 170 -8.00 -15.02 2.18
C LEU A 170 -6.83 -14.12 2.58
N PHE A 171 -7.17 -13.03 3.26
CA PHE A 171 -6.21 -12.14 3.91
C PHE A 171 -6.15 -12.46 5.41
N PHE A 172 -4.94 -12.54 5.96
CA PHE A 172 -4.73 -12.77 7.38
C PHE A 172 -3.51 -12.01 7.90
N PRO A 173 -3.54 -11.54 9.16
CA PRO A 173 -2.42 -10.84 9.76
C PRO A 173 -1.24 -11.79 10.04
N VAL A 174 -0.01 -11.29 9.88
CA VAL A 174 1.23 -12.04 10.20
C VAL A 174 1.98 -11.51 11.42
N SER A 175 1.40 -10.52 12.11
CA SER A 175 2.00 -9.90 13.29
C SER A 175 0.92 -9.61 14.31
N GLY A 176 1.29 -9.70 15.59
CA GLY A 176 0.42 -9.29 16.68
C GLY A 176 0.18 -7.78 16.73
N GLU A 177 -0.70 -7.40 17.65
CA GLU A 177 -1.22 -6.06 17.85
C GLU A 177 -0.43 -5.36 18.97
N PRO A 178 -0.04 -4.09 18.79
CA PRO A 178 0.64 -3.34 19.82
C PRO A 178 -0.33 -3.13 20.98
N LEU A 179 0.16 -3.24 22.20
CA LEU A 179 -0.60 -3.04 23.43
C LEU A 179 -1.03 -1.58 23.65
N ARG A 180 -0.43 -0.63 22.92
CA ARG A 180 -0.76 0.80 23.01
C ARG A 180 -1.85 1.19 22.00
N GLU A 181 -2.85 1.95 22.44
CA GLU A 181 -4.03 2.43 21.65
C GLU A 181 -3.68 3.26 20.39
N ARG A 182 -2.42 3.66 20.18
CA ARG A 182 -2.05 4.47 19.01
C ARG A 182 -1.78 3.59 17.79
N GLY A 183 -2.56 3.77 16.73
CA GLY A 183 -2.30 3.18 15.42
C GLY A 183 -2.99 1.85 15.13
N GLU A 184 -4.04 1.51 15.89
CA GLU A 184 -4.89 0.33 15.65
C GLU A 184 -5.41 0.29 14.20
N GLU A 185 -5.69 1.44 13.60
CA GLU A 185 -6.18 1.51 12.22
C GLU A 185 -5.16 0.99 11.20
N ASN A 186 -3.87 1.04 11.53
CA ASN A 186 -2.77 0.57 10.69
C ASN A 186 -2.20 -0.78 11.15
N SER A 187 -2.95 -1.50 12.00
CA SER A 187 -2.50 -2.79 12.50
C SER A 187 -2.64 -3.91 11.48
N ALA A 188 -1.92 -5.02 11.70
CA ALA A 188 -1.96 -6.15 10.79
C ALA A 188 -3.39 -6.71 10.67
N THR A 189 -4.11 -6.83 11.79
CA THR A 189 -5.49 -7.33 11.79
C THR A 189 -6.45 -6.37 11.09
N SER A 190 -6.36 -5.07 11.40
CA SER A 190 -7.19 -4.04 10.76
C SER A 190 -6.98 -4.04 9.23
N LEU A 191 -5.72 -4.03 8.79
CA LEU A 191 -5.39 -3.97 7.36
C LEU A 191 -5.76 -5.27 6.63
N ALA A 192 -5.59 -6.44 7.25
CA ALA A 192 -6.06 -7.71 6.71
C ALA A 192 -7.58 -7.72 6.54
N SER A 193 -8.34 -7.24 7.54
CA SER A 193 -9.80 -7.13 7.45
C SER A 193 -10.23 -6.16 6.34
N GLN A 194 -9.56 -5.01 6.21
CA GLN A 194 -9.86 -4.04 5.14
C GLN A 194 -9.63 -4.63 3.75
N LEU A 195 -8.58 -5.42 3.55
CA LEU A 195 -8.34 -6.15 2.30
C LEU A 195 -9.38 -7.26 2.08
N GLN A 196 -9.73 -8.01 3.12
CA GLN A 196 -10.76 -9.06 3.04
C GLN A 196 -12.12 -8.49 2.60
N GLN A 197 -12.48 -7.30 3.06
CA GLN A 197 -13.71 -6.60 2.65
C GLN A 197 -13.72 -6.21 1.17
N LEU A 198 -12.55 -6.11 0.52
CA LEU A 198 -12.46 -5.93 -0.94
C LEU A 198 -12.72 -7.23 -1.71
N VAL A 199 -12.56 -8.39 -1.07
CA VAL A 199 -12.91 -9.71 -1.63
C VAL A 199 -14.41 -9.98 -1.43
N ASP A 200 -14.84 -9.92 -0.17
CA ASP A 200 -16.20 -10.18 0.28
C ASP A 200 -16.52 -9.26 1.45
N LYS A 201 -17.47 -8.34 1.25
CA LYS A 201 -17.90 -7.35 2.25
C LYS A 201 -18.47 -7.97 3.53
N SER A 202 -18.93 -9.21 3.47
CA SER A 202 -19.53 -9.93 4.60
C SER A 202 -18.53 -10.79 5.38
N SER A 203 -17.35 -11.02 4.82
CA SER A 203 -16.34 -11.89 5.42
C SER A 203 -15.40 -11.11 6.33
N GLN A 204 -15.15 -11.65 7.52
CA GLN A 204 -14.06 -11.24 8.39
C GLN A 204 -13.04 -12.37 8.37
N GLY A 205 -11.84 -12.09 7.87
CA GLY A 205 -10.72 -13.02 7.93
C GLY A 205 -10.32 -13.31 9.38
N PRO A 206 -9.42 -14.27 9.63
CA PRO A 206 -8.88 -14.49 10.97
C PRO A 206 -8.15 -13.23 11.47
N GLY A 207 -8.26 -12.93 12.76
CA GLY A 207 -7.63 -11.77 13.40
C GLY A 207 -6.65 -12.17 14.49
N LEU A 208 -5.70 -11.29 14.80
CA LEU A 208 -4.75 -11.44 15.90
C LEU A 208 -5.00 -10.42 17.02
N ASN A 209 -6.24 -9.98 17.19
CA ASN A 209 -6.65 -9.15 18.32
C ASN A 209 -6.18 -9.79 19.63
N MET A 210 -5.64 -8.97 20.54
CA MET A 210 -5.11 -9.42 21.84
C MET A 210 -3.85 -10.30 21.79
N VAL A 211 -3.30 -10.57 20.60
CA VAL A 211 -2.01 -11.27 20.46
C VAL A 211 -0.91 -10.23 20.44
N ILE A 212 0.00 -10.31 21.42
CA ILE A 212 1.17 -9.42 21.50
C ILE A 212 2.10 -9.61 20.27
N PRO A 213 2.80 -8.55 19.82
CA PRO A 213 3.60 -8.63 18.59
C PRO A 213 4.89 -9.43 18.79
N CYS A 214 5.35 -9.57 20.03
CA CYS A 214 6.57 -10.29 20.39
C CYS A 214 6.47 -10.91 21.77
N ILE A 215 7.06 -12.10 21.91
CA ILE A 215 7.32 -12.72 23.22
C ILE A 215 8.70 -12.20 23.66
N PRO A 216 8.83 -11.58 24.85
CA PRO A 216 10.11 -11.09 25.37
C PRO A 216 11.21 -12.16 25.38
N ASP A 217 12.45 -11.75 25.06
CA ASP A 217 13.61 -12.66 24.93
C ASP A 217 14.12 -13.20 26.28
N GLN A 218 13.64 -12.62 27.38
CA GLN A 218 13.91 -13.09 28.74
C GLN A 218 13.27 -14.44 29.07
N PHE A 219 12.26 -14.87 28.30
CA PHE A 219 11.62 -16.18 28.48
C PHE A 219 12.47 -17.27 27.82
N ASP A 220 12.67 -18.38 28.54
CA ASP A 220 13.35 -19.53 27.97
C ASP A 220 12.50 -20.20 26.85
N PRO A 221 13.09 -21.10 26.05
CA PRO A 221 12.36 -21.77 24.96
C PRO A 221 11.13 -22.56 25.42
N GLY A 222 11.14 -23.17 26.61
CA GLY A 222 10.01 -23.93 27.15
C GLY A 222 8.86 -23.01 27.57
N ALA A 223 9.17 -21.92 28.28
CA ALA A 223 8.23 -20.86 28.60
C ALA A 223 7.64 -20.22 27.35
N THR A 224 8.48 -19.97 26.33
CA THR A 224 8.03 -19.44 25.03
C THR A 224 7.03 -20.39 24.37
N GLN A 225 7.28 -21.70 24.36
CA GLN A 225 6.34 -22.67 23.82
C GLN A 225 5.03 -22.72 24.61
N ASN A 226 5.10 -22.66 25.94
CA ASN A 226 3.91 -22.59 26.78
C ASN A 226 3.08 -21.34 26.50
N ILE A 227 3.72 -20.17 26.32
CA ILE A 227 3.03 -18.94 25.92
C ILE A 227 2.33 -19.13 24.57
N LYS A 228 3.02 -19.67 23.56
CA LYS A 228 2.44 -19.90 22.23
C LYS A 228 1.25 -20.86 22.26
N HIS A 229 1.38 -22.01 22.93
CA HIS A 229 0.37 -23.05 22.87
C HIS A 229 -0.74 -22.89 23.92
N LEU A 230 -0.40 -22.52 25.16
CA LEU A 230 -1.37 -22.49 26.27
C LEU A 230 -2.06 -21.14 26.40
N LEU A 231 -1.39 -20.03 26.05
CA LEU A 231 -1.98 -18.68 26.13
C LEU A 231 -2.46 -18.19 24.77
N LEU A 232 -1.54 -18.01 23.81
CA LEU A 232 -1.88 -17.47 22.49
C LEU A 232 -2.74 -18.43 21.68
N GLY A 233 -2.53 -19.74 21.83
CA GLY A 233 -3.34 -20.80 21.21
C GLY A 233 -4.81 -20.83 21.64
N GLN A 234 -5.20 -20.08 22.68
CA GLN A 234 -6.61 -19.87 23.04
C GLN A 234 -7.31 -18.86 22.13
N VAL A 235 -6.55 -18.01 21.43
CA VAL A 235 -7.08 -17.08 20.44
C VAL A 235 -7.30 -17.83 19.13
N GLU A 236 -8.55 -17.89 18.67
CA GLU A 236 -8.96 -18.64 17.46
C GLU A 236 -8.09 -18.29 16.25
N GLY A 237 -7.90 -17.00 15.97
CA GLY A 237 -7.10 -16.57 14.83
C GLY A 237 -5.62 -16.95 14.97
N TYR A 238 -5.04 -16.88 16.17
CA TYR A 238 -3.65 -17.36 16.39
C TYR A 238 -3.52 -18.85 16.12
N ARG A 239 -4.45 -19.64 16.63
CA ARG A 239 -4.48 -21.10 16.41
C ARG A 239 -4.59 -21.41 14.93
N ARG A 240 -5.55 -20.82 14.23
CA ARG A 240 -5.78 -21.03 12.80
C ARG A 240 -4.58 -20.58 11.95
N ILE A 241 -3.94 -19.46 12.29
CA ILE A 241 -2.83 -18.91 11.51
C ILE A 241 -1.52 -19.69 11.75
N PHE A 242 -1.18 -19.98 13.01
CA PHE A 242 0.16 -20.46 13.38
C PHE A 242 0.23 -21.90 13.90
N LEU A 243 -0.86 -22.48 14.40
CA LEU A 243 -0.86 -23.82 15.01
C LEU A 243 -1.59 -24.86 14.16
N GLY A 244 -2.51 -24.43 13.29
CA GLY A 244 -3.45 -25.31 12.60
C GLY A 244 -4.62 -25.70 13.50
N GLU A 245 -5.75 -26.08 12.88
CA GLU A 245 -6.97 -26.47 13.61
C GLU A 245 -7.70 -27.58 12.86
N GLY A 246 -8.28 -28.54 13.59
CA GLY A 246 -9.17 -29.55 12.99
C GLY A 246 -8.51 -30.49 11.98
N GLY A 247 -7.19 -30.68 12.05
CA GLY A 247 -6.43 -31.49 11.08
C GLY A 247 -6.00 -30.71 9.83
N HIS A 248 -6.24 -29.40 9.77
CA HIS A 248 -5.72 -28.52 8.72
C HIS A 248 -4.34 -27.96 9.08
N SER A 249 -3.52 -27.70 8.06
CA SER A 249 -2.26 -26.98 8.18
C SER A 249 -2.48 -25.55 8.70
N PRO A 250 -1.48 -24.99 9.41
CA PRO A 250 -1.46 -23.56 9.73
C PRO A 250 -1.55 -22.70 8.45
N LEU A 251 -2.34 -21.63 8.47
CA LEU A 251 -2.45 -20.73 7.30
C LEU A 251 -1.10 -20.09 6.92
N ILE A 252 -0.20 -19.89 7.88
CA ILE A 252 1.13 -19.32 7.62
C ILE A 252 1.96 -20.20 6.67
N ASP A 253 1.75 -21.53 6.72
CA ASP A 253 2.45 -22.50 5.85
C ASP A 253 1.86 -22.56 4.44
N GLU A 254 0.61 -22.11 4.28
CA GLU A 254 -0.10 -22.03 3.00
C GLU A 254 0.07 -20.68 2.30
N MET A 255 0.78 -19.72 2.92
CA MET A 255 0.91 -18.35 2.42
C MET A 255 1.65 -18.30 1.06
N ASP A 256 1.00 -17.71 0.06
CA ASP A 256 1.59 -17.49 -1.27
C ASP A 256 2.13 -16.07 -1.47
N THR A 257 1.62 -15.11 -0.68
CA THR A 257 1.90 -13.69 -0.84
C THR A 257 2.03 -13.04 0.54
N LEU A 258 3.05 -12.20 0.70
CA LEU A 258 3.22 -11.35 1.88
C LEU A 258 3.18 -9.88 1.46
N ILE A 259 2.24 -9.12 2.04
CA ILE A 259 2.21 -7.65 1.96
C ILE A 259 2.83 -7.11 3.24
N THR A 260 4.01 -6.50 3.10
CA THR A 260 4.77 -5.96 4.23
C THR A 260 5.40 -4.61 3.91
N GLY A 261 5.67 -3.83 4.95
CA GLY A 261 6.36 -2.55 4.90
C GLY A 261 7.71 -2.63 5.60
N VAL A 262 8.66 -1.83 5.15
CA VAL A 262 9.96 -1.68 5.83
C VAL A 262 10.07 -0.25 6.34
N GLY A 263 10.26 -0.12 7.65
CA GLY A 263 10.52 1.15 8.33
C GLY A 263 11.98 1.29 8.74
N THR A 264 12.37 2.50 9.13
CA THR A 264 13.68 2.76 9.73
C THR A 264 13.61 2.58 11.24
N ALA A 265 14.49 1.74 11.80
CA ALA A 265 14.69 1.65 13.23
C ALA A 265 15.61 2.79 13.71
N SER A 266 15.07 3.99 13.92
CA SER A 266 15.79 5.10 14.55
C SER A 266 15.41 5.23 16.02
N LYS A 267 16.33 5.76 16.84
CA LYS A 267 16.06 6.09 18.26
C LYS A 267 14.95 7.14 18.45
N THR A 268 14.59 7.85 17.39
CA THR A 268 13.52 8.86 17.36
C THR A 268 12.22 8.32 16.78
N SER A 269 12.16 7.02 16.47
CA SER A 269 10.97 6.40 15.91
C SER A 269 9.85 6.36 16.94
N THR A 270 8.69 6.88 16.57
CA THR A 270 7.46 6.83 17.37
C THR A 270 6.60 5.62 17.01
N ASP A 271 7.18 4.63 16.36
CA ASP A 271 6.49 3.44 15.88
C ASP A 271 6.15 2.50 17.04
N PRO A 272 4.86 2.22 17.31
CA PRO A 272 4.47 1.47 18.50
C PRO A 272 4.95 0.02 18.47
N TRP A 273 5.01 -0.63 17.30
CA TRP A 273 5.55 -1.98 17.17
C TRP A 273 7.05 -2.03 17.41
N LEU A 274 7.80 -1.03 16.94
CA LEU A 274 9.23 -0.94 17.22
C LEU A 274 9.50 -0.67 18.69
N ILE A 275 8.75 0.25 19.30
CA ILE A 275 8.89 0.59 20.72
C ILE A 275 8.63 -0.63 21.59
N GLU A 276 7.55 -1.37 21.34
CA GLU A 276 7.24 -2.59 22.11
C GLU A 276 8.28 -3.69 21.89
N ARG A 277 8.77 -3.86 20.67
CA ARG A 277 9.84 -4.81 20.39
C ARG A 277 11.13 -4.44 21.13
N VAL A 278 11.56 -3.18 21.07
CA VAL A 278 12.79 -2.76 21.77
C VAL A 278 12.63 -2.86 23.28
N ASN A 279 11.48 -2.46 23.82
CA ASN A 279 11.21 -2.51 25.25
C ASN A 279 11.02 -3.94 25.79
N SER A 280 10.80 -4.92 24.92
CA SER A 280 10.73 -6.34 25.27
C SER A 280 12.06 -7.10 25.11
N MET A 281 13.11 -6.42 24.61
CA MET A 281 14.46 -6.98 24.50
C MET A 281 15.29 -6.61 25.74
N ARG A 282 15.91 -7.61 26.37
CA ARG A 282 16.58 -7.48 27.67
C ARG A 282 17.77 -6.50 27.66
N ASN A 283 18.42 -6.31 26.52
CA ASN A 283 19.70 -5.59 26.43
C ASN A 283 19.62 -4.22 25.75
N ASP A 284 18.45 -3.83 25.24
CA ASP A 284 18.31 -2.56 24.53
C ASP A 284 17.77 -1.46 25.46
N PRO A 285 18.33 -0.24 25.39
CA PRO A 285 17.76 0.89 26.13
C PRO A 285 16.35 1.17 25.60
N PRO A 286 15.36 1.42 26.49
CA PRO A 286 13.98 1.58 26.07
C PRO A 286 13.82 2.77 25.12
N LEU A 287 12.98 2.60 24.10
CA LEU A 287 12.54 3.72 23.27
C LEU A 287 11.38 4.44 23.97
N THR A 288 11.47 5.77 24.03
CA THR A 288 10.44 6.65 24.59
C THR A 288 9.38 7.02 23.56
#